data_AF-A0A920EDZ3-F1
#
_entry.id   AF-A0A920EDZ3-F1
#
_cell.length_a   1.000
_cell.length_b   1.000
_cell.length_c   1.000
_cell.angle_alpha   90.00
_cell.angle_beta   90.00
_cell.angle_gamma   90.00
#
_symmetry.space_group_name_H-M   'P 1'
#
loop_
_entity.id
_entity.type
_entity.pdbx_description
1 polymer ?
#
loop_
_entity_poly.entity_id
_entity_poly.type
_entity_poly.pdbx_seq_one_letter_code
_entity_poly.pdbx_strand_id
1 'polypeptide(L)' 'MSERKVAFVTGASRGIGRACAISLAQAGYDVAVSRER' A
#
# COMPACT_ATOMS: atom_id res chain seq x y z
N MET A 1 -13.45 -18.06 4.09
CA MET A 1 -12.98 -16.67 3.93
C MET A 1 -11.47 -16.74 3.73
N SER A 2 -10.92 -16.35 2.58
CA SER A 2 -9.47 -16.26 2.42
C SER A 2 -8.98 -14.99 3.10
N GLU A 3 -8.04 -15.08 4.04
CA GLU A 3 -7.41 -13.90 4.63
C GLU A 3 -6.65 -13.14 3.54
N ARG A 4 -6.99 -11.86 3.35
CA ARG A 4 -6.19 -10.96 2.51
C ARG A 4 -4.91 -10.60 3.26
N LYS A 5 -3.79 -10.63 2.54
CA LYS A 5 -2.51 -10.19 3.09
C LYS A 5 -2.51 -8.67 3.23
N VAL A 6 -1.92 -8.18 4.32
CA VAL A 6 -1.80 -6.75 4.59
C VAL A 6 -0.40 -6.26 4.20
N ALA A 7 -0.32 -5.13 3.51
CA ALA A 7 0.93 -4.46 3.19
C ALA A 7 0.98 -3.06 3.83
N PHE A 8 2.09 -2.72 4.49
CA PHE A 8 2.33 -1.39 5.04
C PHE A 8 3.33 -0.62 4.17
N VAL A 9 2.89 0.51 3.60
CA VAL A 9 3.69 1.32 2.68
C VAL A 9 3.96 2.70 3.29
N THR A 10 5.24 3.02 3.49
CA THR A 10 5.71 4.34 3.94
C THR A 10 6.04 5.24 2.73
N GLY A 11 6.10 6.57 2.94
CA GLY A 11 6.33 7.51 1.85
C GLY A 11 5.26 7.48 0.76
N ALA A 12 4.05 7.02 1.08
CA ALA A 12 3.00 6.72 0.10
C ALA A 12 2.27 7.96 -0.45
N SER A 13 2.69 9.17 -0.06
CA SER A 13 2.05 10.42 -0.46
C SER A 13 2.35 10.81 -1.91
N ARG A 14 3.49 10.39 -2.47
CA ARG A 14 3.94 10.70 -3.84
C ARG A 14 4.95 9.69 -4.36
N GLY A 15 5.33 9.82 -5.63
CA GLY A 15 6.42 9.05 -6.24
C GLY A 15 6.22 7.54 -6.16
N ILE A 16 7.32 6.82 -5.89
CA ILE A 16 7.38 5.35 -5.90
C ILE A 16 6.47 4.77 -4.80
N GLY A 17 6.45 5.35 -3.60
CA GLY A 17 5.60 4.87 -2.50
C GLY A 17 4.12 4.83 -2.88
N ARG A 18 3.62 5.89 -3.55
CA ARG A 18 2.23 5.92 -4.06
C ARG A 18 2.00 4.84 -5.13
N ALA A 19 2.93 4.68 -6.06
CA ALA A 19 2.81 3.67 -7.11
C ALA A 19 2.76 2.25 -6.53
N CYS A 20 3.64 1.93 -5.57
CA CYS A 20 3.64 0.64 -4.88
C CYS A 20 2.34 0.37 -4.13
N ALA A 21 1.81 1.35 -3.39
CA ALA A 21 0.54 1.21 -2.66
C ALA A 21 -0.63 0.88 -3.60
N ILE A 22 -0.70 1.54 -4.76
CA ILE A 22 -1.74 1.29 -5.77
C ILE A 22 -1.59 -0.11 -6.36
N SER A 23 -0.38 -0.51 -6.77
CA SER A 23 -0.14 -1.84 -7.34
C SER A 23 -0.46 -2.96 -6.36
N LEU A 24 -0.13 -2.81 -5.08
CA LEU A 24 -0.45 -3.78 -4.03
C LEU A 24 -1.97 -3.91 -3.81
N ALA A 25 -2.69 -2.79 -3.78
CA ALA A 25 -4.14 -2.82 -3.66
C ALA A 25 -4.79 -3.52 -4.87
N GLN A 26 -4.30 -3.27 -6.09
CA GLN A 26 -4.76 -3.94 -7.31
C GLN A 26 -4.47 -5.45 -7.29
N ALA A 27 -3.36 -5.86 -6.66
CA ALA A 27 -3.02 -7.27 -6.46
C ALA A 27 -3.86 -7.96 -5.36
N GLY A 28 -4.79 -7.25 -4.72
CA GLY A 28 -5.73 -7.81 -3.75
C GLY A 28 -5.26 -7.76 -2.28
N TYR A 29 -4.23 -6.96 -1.99
CA TYR A 29 -3.80 -6.70 -0.62
C TYR A 29 -4.68 -5.64 0.04
N ASP A 30 -4.86 -5.74 1.35
CA ASP A 30 -5.28 -4.59 2.15
C ASP A 30 -4.04 -3.75 2.45
N VAL A 31 -4.11 -2.44 2.17
CA VAL A 31 -2.93 -1.57 2.19
C VAL A 31 -3.07 -0.48 3.25
N ALA A 32 -2.17 -0.48 4.22
CA ALA A 32 -2.00 0.61 5.18
C ALA A 32 -0.91 1.57 4.65
N VAL A 33 -1.19 2.87 4.69
CA VAL A 33 -0.29 3.90 4.15
C VAL A 33 0.14 4.89 5.22
N SER A 34 1.41 5.33 5.16
CA SER A 34 1.95 6.40 5.99
C SER A 34 2.77 7.38 5.14
N ARG A 35 2.87 8.62 5.62
CA ARG A 35 3.62 9.72 5.02
C ARG A 35 4.47 10.40 6.09
N GLU A 36 5.66 10.85 5.71
CA GLU A 36 6.46 11.75 6.54
C GLU A 36 5.91 13.19 6.45
N ARG A 37 6.39 14.06 7.35
CA ARG A 37 5.99 15.48 7.42
C ARG A 37 6.44 16.26 6.19
#